data_AF-A0A6S7HFR6-F1
#
_entry.id   AF-A0A6S7HFR6-F1
#
_cell.length_a   1.000
_cell.length_b   1.000
_cell.length_c   1.000
_cell.angle_alpha   90.00
_cell.angle_beta   90.00
_cell.angle_gamma   90.00
#
_symmetry.space_group_name_H-M   'P 1'
#
loop_
_entity.id
_entity.type
_entity.pdbx_description
1 polymer ?
#
loop_
_entity_poly.entity_id
_entity_poly.type
_entity_poly.pdbx_seq_one_letter_code
_entity_poly.pdbx_strand_id
1 'polypeptide(L)'
;MDLMKHHQFSTTMIVFKICNYSFCRRAFPGLCSRETKRPYLSNNRKSTPTRNSMGASRSLIPFVPKETWTHDFYTLSSTTQLFSPGHEEGDTLLSAGLGRRKLVCPNKNASHSEFQKFLESEFPRLKAGGGFELLRAVGGGGGKRRLQVIPPGTEGYSIPYIRGVVGSGVVFVRPLQANLDTSRLSFDVSLKC
;
A
#
# COMPACT_ATOMS: atom_id res chain seq x y z
N MET A 1 -40.28 20.15 44.04
CA MET A 1 -41.54 20.01 43.28
C MET A 1 -41.22 20.22 41.83
N ASP A 2 -41.07 19.09 41.13
CA ASP A 2 -41.27 18.90 39.68
C ASP A 2 -40.45 19.77 38.70
N LEU A 3 -39.69 19.24 37.74
CA LEU A 3 -40.14 18.24 36.78
C LEU A 3 -38.90 17.59 36.12
N MET A 4 -38.81 16.27 36.23
CA MET A 4 -37.93 15.44 35.40
C MET A 4 -38.34 15.57 33.93
N LYS A 5 -37.41 15.92 33.04
CA LYS A 5 -37.56 15.67 31.60
C LYS A 5 -36.69 14.48 31.21
N HIS A 6 -37.29 13.31 31.35
CA HIS A 6 -36.99 12.14 30.56
C HIS A 6 -37.14 12.51 29.07
N HIS A 7 -36.07 12.35 28.28
CA HIS A 7 -36.22 12.18 26.84
C HIS A 7 -35.58 10.85 26.44
N GLN A 8 -36.41 10.09 25.72
CA GLN A 8 -36.33 8.67 25.48
C GLN A 8 -35.13 8.28 24.62
N PHE A 9 -34.52 7.15 24.97
CA PHE A 9 -33.68 6.35 24.09
C PHE A 9 -34.52 5.91 22.88
N SER A 10 -34.25 6.48 21.71
CA SER A 10 -34.79 6.00 20.44
C SER A 10 -33.86 4.93 19.88
N THR A 11 -34.14 3.67 20.24
CA THR A 11 -33.49 2.48 19.67
C THR A 11 -34.10 2.16 18.31
N THR A 12 -33.55 2.73 17.23
CA THR A 12 -33.85 2.29 15.87
C THR A 12 -32.78 1.34 15.38
N MET A 13 -33.21 0.09 15.22
CA MET A 13 -32.50 -1.03 14.62
C MET A 13 -32.03 -0.68 13.20
N ILE A 14 -30.72 -0.46 13.00
CA ILE A 14 -30.13 -0.39 11.66
C ILE A 14 -29.76 -1.81 11.23
N VAL A 15 -30.57 -2.33 10.32
CA VAL A 15 -30.44 -3.63 9.67
C VAL A 15 -29.10 -3.72 8.93
N PHE A 16 -28.29 -4.71 9.32
CA PHE A 16 -27.08 -5.12 8.62
C PHE A 16 -27.42 -5.61 7.20
N LYS A 17 -27.19 -4.76 6.19
CA LYS A 17 -27.14 -5.20 4.79
C LYS A 17 -25.73 -5.71 4.51
N ILE A 18 -25.56 -7.02 4.64
CA ILE A 18 -24.37 -7.74 4.16
C ILE A 18 -24.39 -7.67 2.63
N CYS A 19 -23.68 -6.70 2.06
CA CYS A 19 -23.41 -6.69 0.63
C CYS A 19 -22.09 -7.44 0.39
N ASN A 20 -22.22 -8.72 0.06
CA ASN A 20 -21.16 -9.57 -0.47
C ASN A 20 -20.67 -8.96 -1.80
N TYR A 21 -19.67 -8.09 -1.74
CA TYR A 21 -18.96 -7.68 -2.94
C TYR A 21 -17.87 -8.70 -3.25
N SER A 22 -18.27 -9.79 -3.91
CA SER A 22 -17.38 -10.60 -4.74
C SER A 22 -16.85 -9.72 -5.85
N PHE A 23 -15.72 -9.05 -5.60
CA PHE A 23 -15.01 -8.34 -6.65
C PHE A 23 -14.34 -9.36 -7.58
N CYS A 24 -14.82 -9.35 -8.82
CA CYS A 24 -14.52 -10.29 -9.87
C CYS A 24 -13.03 -10.57 -10.03
N ARG A 25 -12.66 -11.85 -9.87
CA ARG A 25 -11.52 -12.43 -10.57
C ARG A 25 -11.80 -12.29 -12.06
N ARG A 26 -11.16 -11.32 -12.73
CA ARG A 26 -10.94 -11.39 -14.17
C ARG A 26 -9.92 -12.51 -14.42
N ALA A 27 -10.40 -13.74 -14.38
CA ALA A 27 -9.72 -14.86 -15.01
C ALA A 27 -9.87 -14.68 -16.52
N PHE A 28 -8.75 -14.63 -17.25
CA PHE A 28 -8.73 -14.60 -18.70
C PHE A 28 -9.49 -15.82 -19.24
N PRO A 29 -10.70 -15.67 -19.82
CA PRO A 29 -11.42 -16.79 -20.39
C PRO A 29 -10.98 -16.88 -21.85
N GLY A 30 -9.85 -17.53 -22.07
CA GLY A 30 -9.31 -17.67 -23.40
C GLY A 30 -7.94 -18.30 -23.32
N LEU A 31 -7.93 -19.62 -23.45
CA LEU A 31 -6.80 -20.56 -23.48
C LEU A 31 -6.94 -21.57 -22.33
N CYS A 32 -7.80 -22.56 -22.55
CA CYS A 32 -7.61 -23.98 -22.24
C CYS A 32 -8.94 -24.74 -22.39
N SER A 33 -8.90 -25.75 -23.25
CA SER A 33 -9.79 -26.93 -23.29
C SER A 33 -11.25 -26.74 -23.68
N ARG A 34 -11.51 -26.83 -24.99
CA ARG A 34 -12.69 -27.56 -25.49
C ARG A 34 -12.23 -28.55 -26.55
N GLU A 35 -11.82 -29.72 -26.08
CA GLU A 35 -11.70 -30.94 -26.88
C GLU A 35 -13.10 -31.30 -27.42
N THR A 36 -13.48 -30.74 -28.56
CA THR A 36 -14.66 -31.20 -29.29
C THR A 36 -14.23 -32.31 -30.23
N LYS A 37 -14.46 -33.57 -29.82
CA LYS A 37 -14.50 -34.71 -30.76
C LYS A 37 -15.52 -34.39 -31.86
N ARG A 38 -15.05 -34.18 -33.09
CA ARG A 38 -15.89 -34.20 -34.30
C ARG A 38 -15.51 -35.43 -35.14
N PRO A 39 -16.50 -36.07 -35.79
CA PRO A 39 -16.35 -37.38 -36.38
C PRO A 39 -15.57 -37.34 -37.70
N TYR A 40 -15.02 -38.51 -38.03
CA TYR A 40 -14.18 -38.81 -39.18
C TYR A 40 -14.71 -38.22 -40.50
N LEU A 41 -13.86 -37.43 -41.16
CA LEU A 41 -13.92 -37.13 -42.59
C LEU A 41 -12.49 -37.10 -43.15
N SER A 42 -12.36 -37.71 -44.32
CA SER A 42 -11.16 -38.24 -44.96
C SER A 42 -10.10 -37.21 -45.42
N ASN A 43 -8.87 -37.72 -45.48
CA ASN A 43 -7.65 -37.22 -46.12
C ASN A 43 -7.80 -36.16 -47.22
N ASN A 44 -6.98 -35.10 -47.14
CA ASN A 44 -5.86 -34.83 -48.06
C ASN A 44 -5.21 -33.47 -47.68
N ARG A 45 -4.12 -33.48 -46.91
CA ARG A 45 -3.32 -32.25 -46.66
C ARG A 45 -1.92 -32.44 -47.25
N LYS A 46 -1.67 -31.71 -48.34
CA LYS A 46 -0.34 -31.49 -48.90
C LYS A 46 0.58 -30.97 -47.78
N SER A 47 1.67 -31.67 -47.51
CA SER A 47 2.72 -31.25 -46.59
C SER A 47 3.33 -29.93 -47.07
N THR A 48 3.10 -28.85 -46.33
CA THR A 48 3.86 -27.60 -46.50
C THR A 48 5.29 -27.81 -45.97
N PRO A 49 6.30 -27.21 -46.60
CA PRO A 49 7.69 -27.41 -46.20
C PRO A 49 7.90 -26.83 -44.79
N THR A 50 8.43 -27.67 -43.90
CA THR A 50 8.87 -27.24 -42.56
C THR A 50 9.99 -26.24 -42.75
N ARG A 51 9.70 -24.96 -42.54
CA ARG A 51 10.71 -23.91 -42.49
C ARG A 51 11.56 -24.21 -41.25
N ASN A 52 12.75 -24.77 -41.45
CA ASN A 52 13.77 -24.89 -40.43
C ASN A 52 14.14 -23.48 -39.98
N SER A 53 13.41 -22.94 -39.00
CA SER A 53 13.86 -21.75 -38.29
C SER A 53 14.97 -22.21 -37.37
N MET A 54 16.22 -22.05 -37.82
CA MET A 54 17.33 -21.82 -36.91
C MET A 54 17.03 -20.51 -36.18
N GLY A 55 16.12 -20.58 -35.20
CA GLY A 55 15.84 -19.49 -34.29
C GLY A 55 17.07 -19.33 -33.42
N ALA A 56 17.79 -18.24 -33.63
CA ALA A 56 18.86 -17.81 -32.74
C ALA A 56 18.37 -17.98 -31.29
N SER A 57 19.05 -18.86 -30.55
CA SER A 57 18.83 -19.07 -29.13
C SER A 57 19.09 -17.74 -28.44
N ARG A 58 18.05 -16.93 -28.25
CA ARG A 58 18.10 -15.79 -27.35
C ARG A 58 18.29 -16.40 -25.98
N SER A 59 19.49 -16.26 -25.40
CA SER A 59 19.76 -16.74 -24.04
C SER A 59 18.67 -16.16 -23.14
N LEU A 60 17.83 -17.03 -22.59
CA LEU A 60 16.81 -16.64 -21.64
C LEU A 60 17.56 -16.21 -20.38
N ILE A 61 17.75 -14.91 -20.18
CA ILE A 61 18.29 -14.39 -18.93
C ILE A 61 17.28 -14.80 -17.84
N PRO A 62 17.69 -15.58 -16.82
CA PRO A 62 16.79 -15.99 -15.77
C PRO A 62 16.31 -14.75 -15.00
N PHE A 63 14.99 -14.68 -14.76
CA PHE A 63 14.43 -13.65 -13.88
C PHE A 63 14.93 -13.90 -12.46
N VAL A 64 15.74 -12.98 -11.94
CA VAL A 64 16.13 -12.96 -10.53
C VAL A 64 15.17 -12.01 -9.80
N PRO A 65 14.30 -12.51 -8.91
CA PRO A 65 13.44 -11.65 -8.10
C PRO A 65 14.28 -10.64 -7.32
N LYS A 66 13.92 -9.37 -7.38
CA LYS A 66 14.59 -8.34 -6.59
C LYS A 66 14.21 -8.50 -5.13
N GLU A 67 15.19 -8.37 -4.25
CA GLU A 67 15.03 -8.45 -2.80
C GLU A 67 14.43 -7.15 -2.20
N THR A 68 13.48 -6.53 -2.90
CA THR A 68 12.87 -5.25 -2.50
C THR A 68 11.49 -5.45 -1.85
N TRP A 69 11.07 -4.45 -1.08
CA TRP A 69 9.71 -4.37 -0.56
C TRP A 69 9.09 -3.02 -0.92
N THR A 70 7.99 -3.06 -1.67
CA THR A 70 7.28 -1.85 -2.09
C THR A 70 6.03 -1.65 -1.25
N HIS A 71 5.86 -0.48 -0.67
CA HIS A 71 4.73 -0.21 0.21
C HIS A 71 4.32 1.27 0.25
N ASP A 72 3.07 1.52 0.62
CA ASP A 72 2.54 2.87 0.75
C ASP A 72 2.79 3.40 2.17
N PHE A 73 3.51 4.52 2.24
CA PHE A 73 3.75 5.26 3.46
C PHE A 73 2.99 6.58 3.45
N TYR A 74 2.60 7.06 4.63
CA TYR A 74 1.93 8.34 4.80
C TYR A 74 2.54 9.10 5.97
N THR A 75 3.31 10.14 5.68
CA THR A 75 3.97 10.95 6.72
C THR A 75 3.06 12.07 7.20
N LEU A 76 2.79 12.10 8.50
CA LEU A 76 1.97 13.09 9.19
C LEU A 76 2.81 14.26 9.69
N SER A 77 2.20 15.45 9.85
CA SER A 77 2.89 16.61 10.41
C SER A 77 2.79 16.69 11.93
N SER A 78 1.65 16.29 12.51
CA SER A 78 1.37 16.47 13.93
C SER A 78 1.71 15.23 14.76
N THR A 79 2.37 15.44 15.89
CA THR A 79 2.71 14.42 16.90
C THR A 79 1.48 13.79 17.57
N THR A 80 0.37 14.53 17.64
CA THR A 80 -0.87 14.11 18.31
C THR A 80 -1.93 13.61 17.35
N GLN A 81 -1.61 13.43 16.06
CA GLN A 81 -2.59 13.02 15.07
C GLN A 81 -3.04 11.57 15.29
N LEU A 82 -4.36 11.36 15.41
CA LEU A 82 -4.99 10.07 15.70
C LEU A 82 -5.93 9.58 14.59
N PHE A 83 -6.14 10.39 13.56
CA PHE A 83 -7.03 10.07 12.44
C PHE A 83 -6.30 10.27 11.12
N SER A 84 -6.67 9.46 10.13
CA SER A 84 -6.17 9.63 8.77
C SER A 84 -6.53 11.02 8.26
N PRO A 85 -5.60 11.71 7.60
CA PRO A 85 -5.83 13.05 7.08
C PRO A 85 -6.95 13.07 6.04
N GLY A 86 -7.63 14.20 5.96
CA GLY A 86 -8.62 14.47 4.91
C GLY A 86 -7.96 14.71 3.55
N HIS A 87 -8.77 15.03 2.54
CA HIS A 87 -8.28 15.37 1.21
C HIS A 87 -7.40 16.64 1.23
N GLU A 88 -7.94 17.76 1.73
CA GLU A 88 -7.25 19.06 1.76
C GLU A 88 -5.97 19.04 2.61
N GLU A 89 -6.02 18.36 3.75
CA GLU A 89 -4.86 18.13 4.62
C GLU A 89 -3.79 17.30 3.88
N GLY A 90 -4.21 16.29 3.13
CA GLY A 90 -3.32 15.48 2.31
C GLY A 90 -2.63 16.28 1.20
N ASP A 91 -3.33 17.17 0.53
CA ASP A 91 -2.75 18.04 -0.50
C ASP A 91 -1.71 19.01 0.10
N THR A 92 -1.99 19.52 1.29
CA THR A 92 -1.07 20.39 2.04
C THR A 92 0.19 19.62 2.42
N LEU A 93 0.03 18.42 3.00
CA LEU A 93 1.15 17.56 3.38
C LEU A 93 1.98 17.15 2.16
N LEU A 94 1.34 16.79 1.05
CA LEU A 94 2.02 16.41 -0.18
C LEU A 94 2.84 17.57 -0.75
N SER A 95 2.28 18.79 -0.76
CA SER A 95 2.99 20.00 -1.19
C SER A 95 4.21 20.32 -0.31
N ALA A 96 4.19 19.86 0.94
CA ALA A 96 5.26 20.02 1.91
C ALA A 96 6.30 18.87 1.86
N GLY A 97 6.20 17.98 0.86
CA GLY A 97 7.03 16.76 0.74
C GLY A 97 6.77 15.71 1.81
N LEU A 98 5.69 15.86 2.56
CA LEU A 98 5.14 14.87 3.49
C LEU A 98 3.99 14.12 2.77
N GLY A 99 3.10 13.50 3.54
CA GLY A 99 1.90 12.87 2.98
C GLY A 99 2.14 11.48 2.39
N ARG A 100 1.20 11.04 1.54
CA ARG A 100 1.20 9.68 0.98
C ARG A 100 2.26 9.53 -0.12
N ARG A 101 3.19 8.59 0.04
CA ARG A 101 4.16 8.20 -0.99
C ARG A 101 4.35 6.69 -1.02
N LYS A 102 4.47 6.15 -2.23
CA LYS A 102 4.80 4.74 -2.46
C LYS A 102 6.32 4.60 -2.53
N LEU A 103 6.89 3.88 -1.57
CA LEU A 103 8.33 3.71 -1.45
C LEU A 103 8.76 2.30 -1.81
N VAL A 104 9.94 2.18 -2.42
CA VAL A 104 10.57 0.89 -2.74
C VAL A 104 11.77 0.71 -1.83
N CYS A 105 11.60 -0.05 -0.76
CA CYS A 105 12.69 -0.41 0.13
C CYS A 105 13.64 -1.38 -0.61
N PRO A 106 14.93 -1.07 -0.74
CA PRO A 106 15.87 -1.89 -1.50
C PRO A 106 16.16 -3.25 -0.84
N ASN A 107 16.03 -3.34 0.49
CA ASN A 107 16.25 -4.56 1.26
C ASN A 107 14.96 -4.99 1.99
N LYS A 108 14.40 -6.14 1.62
CA LYS A 108 13.18 -6.71 2.23
C LYS A 108 13.39 -7.23 3.67
N ASN A 109 14.64 -7.41 4.09
CA ASN A 109 15.03 -7.87 5.42
C ASN A 109 15.74 -6.78 6.23
N ALA A 110 15.53 -5.50 5.88
CA ALA A 110 16.21 -4.40 6.55
C ALA A 110 15.90 -4.34 8.04
N SER A 111 16.96 -4.08 8.81
CA SER A 111 16.92 -3.86 10.26
C SER A 111 16.31 -2.49 10.60
N HIS A 112 16.06 -2.24 11.89
CA HIS A 112 15.50 -0.97 12.34
C HIS A 112 16.33 0.24 11.90
N SER A 113 17.65 0.19 12.07
CA SER A 113 18.56 1.29 11.70
C SER A 113 18.60 1.54 10.20
N GLU A 114 18.56 0.49 9.39
CA GLU A 114 18.50 0.61 7.92
C GLU A 114 17.17 1.22 7.47
N PHE A 115 16.07 0.76 8.05
CA PHE A 115 14.74 1.29 7.75
C PHE A 115 14.60 2.75 8.16
N GLN A 116 15.11 3.12 9.34
CA GLN A 116 15.13 4.51 9.79
C GLN A 116 15.91 5.40 8.82
N LYS A 117 17.14 5.02 8.46
CA LYS A 117 17.95 5.77 7.49
C LYS A 117 17.25 5.90 6.13
N PHE A 118 16.57 4.84 5.68
CA PHE A 118 15.80 4.85 4.46
C PHE A 118 14.64 5.86 4.53
N LEU A 119 13.82 5.82 5.59
CA LEU A 119 12.73 6.78 5.77
C LEU A 119 13.22 8.23 5.87
N GLU A 120 14.30 8.46 6.59
CA GLU A 120 14.91 9.78 6.72
C GLU A 120 15.52 10.29 5.41
N SER A 121 15.96 9.40 4.52
CA SER A 121 16.44 9.75 3.19
C SER A 121 15.29 10.13 2.25
N GLU A 122 14.16 9.43 2.36
CA GLU A 122 12.97 9.68 1.54
C GLU A 122 12.17 10.89 2.05
N PHE A 123 12.13 11.09 3.36
CA PHE A 123 11.45 12.21 4.02
C PHE A 123 12.44 13.00 4.89
N PRO A 124 13.26 13.89 4.30
CA PRO A 124 14.29 14.63 5.04
C PRO A 124 13.75 15.43 6.24
N ARG A 125 12.52 15.92 6.15
CA ARG A 125 11.85 16.70 7.21
C ARG A 125 11.56 15.87 8.45
N LEU A 126 11.47 14.54 8.33
CA LEU A 126 11.22 13.64 9.45
C LEU A 126 12.35 13.71 10.50
N LYS A 127 13.58 14.05 10.10
CA LYS A 127 14.72 14.26 11.01
C LYS A 127 14.46 15.35 12.04
N ALA A 128 13.73 16.41 11.66
CA ALA A 128 13.37 17.50 12.57
C ALA A 128 12.33 17.06 13.62
N GLY A 129 11.62 15.95 13.40
CA GLY A 129 10.62 15.42 14.31
C GLY A 129 11.18 14.69 15.54
N GLY A 130 12.50 14.54 15.64
CA GLY A 130 13.16 13.93 16.80
C GLY A 130 12.90 12.42 16.95
N GLY A 131 12.56 11.76 15.85
CA GLY A 131 12.14 10.38 15.80
C GLY A 131 10.71 10.23 15.29
N PHE A 132 10.28 8.98 15.14
CA PHE A 132 8.95 8.66 14.61
C PHE A 132 8.41 7.36 15.20
N GLU A 133 7.10 7.22 15.11
CA GLU A 133 6.37 6.00 15.37
C GLU A 133 5.53 5.62 14.16
N LEU A 134 5.24 4.33 14.03
CA LEU A 134 4.41 3.81 12.96
C LEU A 134 2.99 3.59 13.46
N LEU A 135 2.01 3.91 12.61
CA LEU A 135 0.60 3.66 12.88
C LEU A 135 -0.04 2.91 11.71
N ARG A 136 -1.09 2.16 12.03
CA ARG A 136 -1.99 1.56 11.04
C ARG A 136 -3.40 2.11 11.21
N ALA A 137 -4.14 2.20 10.10
CA ALA A 137 -5.56 2.49 10.18
C ALA A 137 -6.33 1.28 10.73
N VAL A 138 -7.28 1.54 11.62
CA VAL A 138 -8.17 0.53 12.21
C VAL A 138 -9.61 0.82 11.81
N GLY A 139 -10.37 -0.24 11.50
CA GLY A 139 -11.75 -0.16 11.04
C GLY A 139 -11.89 -0.11 9.52
N GLY A 140 -13.07 -0.51 9.03
CA GLY A 140 -13.45 -0.45 7.61
C GLY A 140 -14.29 0.78 7.27
N GLY A 141 -14.52 1.02 5.98
CA GLY A 141 -15.38 2.10 5.48
C GLY A 141 -14.65 3.23 4.76
N GLY A 142 -15.42 4.11 4.10
CA GLY A 142 -14.93 5.33 3.46
C GLY A 142 -14.91 6.50 4.45
N GLY A 143 -13.85 7.32 4.42
CA GLY A 143 -13.70 8.50 5.28
C GLY A 143 -12.48 8.48 6.19
N LYS A 144 -12.49 9.32 7.22
CA LYS A 144 -11.41 9.44 8.21
C LYS A 144 -11.35 8.18 9.08
N ARG A 145 -10.21 7.49 9.10
CA ARG A 145 -10.00 6.28 9.88
C ARG A 145 -9.19 6.58 11.13
N ARG A 146 -9.51 5.91 12.24
CA ARG A 146 -8.70 5.99 13.45
C ARG A 146 -7.37 5.29 13.22
N LEU A 147 -6.29 5.92 13.65
CA LEU A 147 -4.93 5.40 13.60
C LEU A 147 -4.59 4.76 14.95
N GLN A 148 -3.96 3.59 14.90
CA GLN A 148 -3.45 2.89 16.07
C GLN A 148 -1.95 2.71 15.92
N VAL A 149 -1.22 3.00 16.99
CA VAL A 149 0.23 2.81 17.06
C VAL A 149 0.56 1.33 16.88
N ILE A 150 1.51 1.07 16.00
CA ILE A 150 2.16 -0.23 15.86
C ILE A 150 3.31 -0.23 16.88
N PRO A 151 3.25 -1.06 17.93
CA PRO A 151 4.34 -1.14 18.88
C PRO A 151 5.62 -1.61 18.17
N PRO A 152 6.81 -1.16 18.59
CA PRO A 152 8.05 -1.73 18.08
C PRO A 152 8.15 -3.23 18.45
N GLY A 153 8.77 -4.02 17.57
CA GLY A 153 9.14 -5.39 17.91
C GLY A 153 10.33 -5.44 18.88
N THR A 154 10.82 -6.64 19.19
CA THR A 154 12.00 -6.83 20.06
C THR A 154 13.24 -6.09 19.54
N GLU A 155 13.44 -6.13 18.22
CA GLU A 155 14.54 -5.45 17.51
C GLU A 155 14.11 -4.08 16.93
N GLY A 156 13.00 -3.51 17.40
CA GLY A 156 12.40 -2.29 16.85
C GLY A 156 11.60 -2.53 15.57
N TYR A 157 11.64 -1.56 14.64
CA TYR A 157 10.89 -1.60 13.39
C TYR A 157 11.71 -2.21 12.25
N SER A 158 11.67 -3.54 12.11
CA SER A 158 12.22 -4.22 10.94
C SER A 158 11.17 -4.34 9.81
N ILE A 159 11.62 -4.36 8.56
CA ILE A 159 10.72 -4.58 7.40
C ILE A 159 9.88 -5.86 7.51
N PRO A 160 10.44 -7.04 7.85
CA PRO A 160 9.63 -8.25 7.98
C PRO A 160 8.56 -8.13 9.06
N TYR A 161 8.87 -7.45 10.18
CA TYR A 161 7.91 -7.17 11.24
C TYR A 161 6.76 -6.27 10.76
N ILE A 162 7.09 -5.11 10.17
CA ILE A 162 6.09 -4.14 9.67
C ILE A 162 5.19 -4.81 8.64
N ARG A 163 5.79 -5.55 7.69
CA ARG A 163 5.06 -6.27 6.64
C ARG A 163 4.05 -7.26 7.22
N GLY A 164 4.43 -7.99 8.28
CA GLY A 164 3.53 -8.92 8.96
C GLY A 164 2.36 -8.23 9.67
N VAL A 165 2.60 -7.07 10.27
CA VAL A 165 1.59 -6.35 11.06
C VAL A 165 0.62 -5.52 10.21
N VAL A 166 1.10 -4.94 9.12
CA VAL A 166 0.34 -3.98 8.29
C VAL A 166 -0.30 -4.63 7.06
N GLY A 167 0.29 -5.71 6.56
CA GLY A 167 -0.20 -6.41 5.37
C GLY A 167 -0.17 -5.51 4.14
N SER A 168 -1.34 -5.23 3.56
CA SER A 168 -1.51 -4.36 2.38
C SER A 168 -1.99 -2.95 2.72
N GLY A 169 -2.13 -2.61 4.00
CA GLY A 169 -2.58 -1.29 4.45
C GLY A 169 -1.54 -0.20 4.19
N VAL A 170 -1.91 1.06 4.43
CA VAL A 170 -0.95 2.17 4.41
C VAL A 170 -0.28 2.26 5.78
N VAL A 171 1.04 2.43 5.80
CA VAL A 171 1.80 2.72 7.02
C VAL A 171 1.79 4.22 7.26
N PHE A 172 1.24 4.68 8.37
CA PHE A 172 1.32 6.08 8.76
C PHE A 172 2.58 6.30 9.61
N VAL A 173 3.32 7.36 9.32
CA VAL A 173 4.54 7.75 10.03
C VAL A 173 4.22 9.05 10.76
N ARG A 174 4.33 9.05 12.09
CA ARG A 174 4.05 10.21 12.93
C ARG A 174 5.32 10.64 13.65
N PRO A 175 5.66 11.94 13.67
CA PRO A 175 6.80 12.42 14.44
C PRO A 175 6.55 12.24 15.95
N LEU A 176 7.60 12.05 16.73
CA LEU A 176 7.48 11.77 18.17
C LEU A 176 7.64 13.02 19.05
N GLN A 177 8.61 13.89 18.74
CA GLN A 177 9.01 14.97 19.64
C GLN A 177 8.52 16.35 19.19
N ALA A 178 8.49 16.61 17.88
CA ALA A 178 8.14 17.92 17.34
C ALA A 178 7.23 17.81 16.11
N ASN A 179 6.32 18.77 15.94
CA ASN A 179 5.51 18.85 14.73
C ASN A 179 6.40 19.24 13.55
N LEU A 180 6.16 18.61 12.40
CA LEU A 180 6.85 18.94 11.16
C LEU A 180 6.20 20.18 10.55
N ASP A 181 7.04 21.02 9.97
CA ASP A 181 6.58 22.15 9.18
C ASP A 181 5.71 21.64 7.99
N THR A 182 4.75 22.43 7.54
CA THR A 182 3.85 22.12 6.41
C THR A 182 3.94 23.16 5.31
N SER A 183 4.91 24.08 5.38
CA SER A 183 5.22 25.00 4.29
C SER A 183 5.52 24.22 3.00
N ARG A 184 5.10 24.78 1.86
CA ARG A 184 5.35 24.19 0.54
C ARG A 184 6.86 24.12 0.32
N LEU A 185 7.35 22.98 -0.17
CA LEU A 185 8.74 22.89 -0.58
C LEU A 185 8.94 23.76 -1.83
N SER A 186 9.71 24.84 -1.69
CA SER A 186 10.20 25.60 -2.84
C SER A 186 11.15 24.71 -3.63
N PHE A 187 10.74 24.31 -4.82
CA PHE A 187 11.52 23.45 -5.69
C PHE A 187 12.86 24.10 -6.06
N ASP A 188 13.96 23.49 -5.62
CA ASP A 188 15.19 23.49 -6.40
C ASP A 188 15.86 22.13 -6.27
N VAL A 189 15.23 21.06 -6.80
CA VAL A 189 15.92 19.79 -7.10
C VAL A 189 15.23 19.06 -8.26
N SER A 190 15.91 19.09 -9.40
CA SER A 190 16.20 17.96 -10.29
C SER A 190 15.15 16.83 -10.40
N LEU A 191 14.29 16.97 -11.41
CA LEU A 191 13.61 15.84 -12.05
C LEU A 191 14.66 14.95 -12.72
N LYS A 192 14.99 13.80 -12.13
CA LYS A 192 15.59 12.70 -12.91
C LYS A 192 14.44 11.95 -13.57
N CYS A 193 14.21 12.29 -14.83
CA CYS A 193 13.43 11.50 -15.78
C CYS A 193 14.12 10.16 -16.06
#